data_AF-A0A6B3I5I4-F1
#
_entry.id   AF-A0A6B3I5I4-F1
#
_cell.length_a   1.000
_cell.length_b   1.000
_cell.length_c   1.000
_cell.angle_alpha   90.00
_cell.angle_beta   90.00
_cell.angle_gamma   90.00
#
_symmetry.space_group_name_H-M   'P 1'
#
loop_
_entity.id
_entity.type
_entity.pdbx_description
1 polymer ?
#
loop_
_entity_poly.entity_id
_entity_poly.type
_entity_poly.pdbx_seq_one_letter_code
_entity_poly.pdbx_strand_id
1 'polypeptide(L)'
;GWHDPYRDTVLRLVEHLDPGQVRGIIGPWSHQYPDRGLPPGPAIGFLQETLRWWDQHLKNKETGVMREPLLRSWISGSHPPATVYETLPGRWVGDASWPSENVSPVAYALQGGARIVASPQQTGLDAGRFFPF
;
A
#
# COMPACT_ATOMS: atom_id res chain seq x y z
N GLY A 1 -2.36 -4.16 0.28
CA GLY A 1 -2.19 -2.88 0.99
C GLY A 1 -0.76 -2.72 1.46
N TRP A 2 -0.41 -1.65 2.18
CA TRP A 2 0.95 -1.46 2.69
C TRP A 2 1.38 -2.51 3.72
N HIS A 3 0.43 -3.07 4.47
CA HIS A 3 0.68 -4.15 5.43
C HIS A 3 0.50 -5.54 4.80
N ASP A 4 0.46 -5.62 3.48
CA ASP A 4 0.41 -6.87 2.71
C ASP A 4 1.83 -7.27 2.25
N PRO A 5 2.23 -8.55 2.35
CA PRO A 5 3.54 -9.00 1.86
C PRO A 5 3.71 -8.86 0.34
N TYR A 6 2.64 -8.79 -0.44
CA TYR A 6 2.61 -8.69 -1.90
C TYR A 6 2.34 -7.27 -2.42
N ARG A 7 2.52 -6.24 -1.59
CA ARG A 7 2.28 -4.83 -1.97
C ARG A 7 3.05 -4.39 -3.22
N ASP A 8 4.24 -4.95 -3.44
CA ASP A 8 5.11 -4.61 -4.56
C ASP A 8 4.50 -5.00 -5.92
N THR A 9 3.59 -5.98 -5.96
CA THR A 9 2.90 -6.40 -7.18
C THR A 9 2.10 -5.27 -7.80
N VAL A 10 1.38 -4.48 -6.98
CA VAL A 10 0.60 -3.34 -7.48
C VAL A 10 1.53 -2.31 -8.12
N LEU A 11 2.62 -1.96 -7.44
CA LEU A 11 3.60 -0.99 -7.95
C LEU A 11 4.23 -1.46 -9.27
N ARG A 12 4.64 -2.73 -9.34
CA ARG A 12 5.25 -3.30 -10.54
C ARG A 12 4.28 -3.35 -11.72
N LEU A 13 3.02 -3.74 -11.51
CA LEU A 13 2.03 -3.77 -12.58
C LEU A 13 1.74 -2.38 -13.12
N VAL A 14 1.59 -1.38 -12.23
CA VAL A 14 1.33 0.00 -12.65
C VAL A 14 2.52 0.60 -13.40
N GLU A 15 3.75 0.26 -13.02
CA GLU A 15 4.97 0.72 -13.70
C GLU A 15 5.16 0.15 -15.11
N HIS A 16 4.76 -1.10 -15.34
CA HIS A 16 5.15 -1.83 -16.55
C HIS A 16 4.00 -2.07 -17.56
N LEU A 17 2.74 -1.93 -17.15
CA LEU A 17 1.59 -2.09 -18.05
C LEU A 17 1.22 -0.77 -18.74
N ASP A 18 0.48 -0.88 -19.85
CA ASP A 18 -0.08 0.28 -20.55
C ASP A 18 -0.95 1.11 -19.58
N PRO A 19 -0.65 2.42 -19.38
CA PRO A 19 -1.46 3.32 -18.55
C PRO A 19 -2.93 3.41 -18.94
N GLY A 20 -3.29 3.03 -20.17
CA GLY A 20 -4.68 2.91 -20.64
C GLY A 20 -5.41 1.65 -20.17
N GLN A 21 -4.74 0.74 -19.45
CA GLN A 21 -5.28 -0.58 -19.06
C GLN A 21 -5.05 -0.94 -17.59
N VAL A 22 -4.47 -0.05 -16.79
CA VAL A 22 -4.12 -0.32 -15.39
C VAL A 22 -4.50 0.84 -14.47
N ARG A 23 -5.07 0.55 -13.30
CA ARG A 23 -5.22 1.51 -12.20
C ARG A 23 -4.84 0.84 -10.89
N GLY A 24 -3.95 1.46 -10.12
CA GLY A 24 -3.46 0.94 -8.84
C GLY A 24 -4.16 1.59 -7.65
N ILE A 25 -4.45 0.79 -6.61
CA ILE A 25 -4.92 1.29 -5.31
C ILE A 25 -4.14 0.57 -4.20
N ILE A 26 -3.48 1.34 -3.33
CA ILE A 26 -2.77 0.80 -2.16
C ILE A 26 -3.23 1.54 -0.91
N GLY A 27 -4.07 0.89 -0.11
CA GLY A 27 -4.44 1.38 1.23
C GLY A 27 -3.59 0.75 2.34
N PRO A 28 -3.89 1.05 3.61
CA PRO A 28 -3.13 0.53 4.77
C PRO A 28 -3.27 -0.98 4.98
N TRP A 29 -4.19 -1.64 4.29
CA TRP A 29 -4.66 -3.00 4.60
C TRP A 29 -3.59 -4.09 4.56
N SER A 30 -3.86 -5.14 5.34
CA SER A 30 -3.15 -6.43 5.33
C SER A 30 -3.64 -7.33 4.17
N HIS A 31 -3.31 -8.63 4.19
CA HIS A 31 -3.64 -9.60 3.14
C HIS A 31 -5.11 -10.05 3.14
N GLN A 32 -6.01 -9.07 3.00
CA GLN A 32 -7.46 -9.23 3.06
C GLN A 32 -8.16 -8.18 2.17
N TYR A 33 -9.40 -8.46 1.77
CA TYR A 33 -10.17 -7.49 0.99
C TYR A 33 -10.50 -6.22 1.79
N PRO A 34 -10.35 -5.03 1.19
CA PRO A 34 -10.33 -3.77 1.93
C PRO A 34 -11.71 -3.21 2.31
N ASP A 35 -12.78 -3.92 1.97
CA ASP A 35 -14.16 -3.64 2.40
C ASP A 35 -14.55 -4.39 3.68
N ARG A 36 -13.77 -5.39 4.13
CA ARG A 36 -14.12 -6.23 5.28
C ARG A 36 -14.07 -5.52 6.64
N GLY A 37 -13.61 -4.27 6.69
CA GLY A 37 -13.48 -3.51 7.93
C GLY A 37 -12.47 -4.11 8.92
N LEU A 38 -11.61 -5.02 8.47
CA LEU A 38 -10.59 -5.64 9.30
C LEU A 38 -9.37 -4.72 9.44
N PRO A 39 -8.73 -4.66 10.62
CA PRO A 39 -7.53 -3.88 10.83
C PRO A 39 -6.35 -4.26 9.90
N PRO A 40 -5.55 -3.28 9.43
CA PRO A 40 -5.72 -1.86 9.64
C PRO A 40 -6.62 -1.17 8.61
N GLY A 41 -7.56 -0.35 9.09
CA GLY A 41 -8.37 0.55 8.28
C GLY A 41 -7.67 1.88 7.94
N PRO A 42 -8.37 2.81 7.26
CA PRO A 42 -9.80 2.76 6.98
C PRO A 42 -10.15 1.80 5.82
N ALA A 43 -11.34 1.20 5.88
CA ALA A 43 -11.91 0.43 4.78
C ALA A 43 -12.33 1.35 3.62
N ILE A 44 -12.48 0.79 2.42
CA ILE A 44 -13.03 1.48 1.25
C ILE A 44 -14.24 0.74 0.68
N GLY A 45 -14.98 1.42 -0.19
CA GLY A 45 -15.99 0.79 -1.06
C GLY A 45 -15.35 -0.07 -2.15
N PHE A 46 -14.67 -1.15 -1.78
CA PHE A 46 -13.94 -2.01 -2.72
C PHE A 46 -14.83 -2.58 -3.82
N LEU A 47 -16.06 -2.98 -3.46
CA LEU A 47 -17.03 -3.50 -4.42
C LEU A 47 -17.47 -2.42 -5.40
N GLN A 48 -17.63 -1.17 -4.95
CA GLN A 48 -17.96 -0.04 -5.81
C GLN A 48 -16.82 0.26 -6.80
N GLU A 49 -15.56 0.25 -6.34
CA GLU A 49 -14.38 0.38 -7.20
C GLU A 49 -14.34 -0.74 -8.25
N THR A 50 -14.55 -1.98 -7.81
CA THR A 50 -14.53 -3.16 -8.66
C THR A 50 -15.65 -3.13 -9.72
N LEU A 51 -16.86 -2.73 -9.34
CA LEU A 51 -17.98 -2.59 -10.27
C LEU A 51 -17.71 -1.53 -11.33
N ARG A 52 -17.13 -0.38 -10.96
CA ARG A 52 -16.78 0.68 -11.92
C ARG A 52 -15.75 0.22 -12.93
N TRP A 53 -14.77 -0.58 -12.50
CA TRP A 53 -13.77 -1.19 -13.39
C TRP A 53 -14.42 -2.16 -14.39
N TRP A 54 -15.19 -3.13 -13.90
CA TRP A 54 -15.81 -4.12 -14.78
C TRP A 54 -16.87 -3.53 -15.70
N ASP A 55 -17.65 -2.56 -15.23
CA ASP A 55 -18.63 -1.87 -16.06
C ASP A 55 -17.95 -1.11 -17.22
N GLN A 56 -16.77 -0.50 -16.98
CA GLN A 56 -15.97 0.15 -18.03
C GLN A 56 -15.51 -0.86 -19.09
N HIS A 57 -14.87 -1.95 -18.67
CA HIS A 57 -14.14 -2.83 -19.58
C HIS A 57 -14.95 -3.99 -20.15
N LEU A 58 -16.04 -4.39 -19.50
CA LEU A 58 -16.83 -5.56 -19.90
C LEU A 58 -18.24 -5.22 -20.36
N LYS A 59 -18.74 -4.00 -20.08
CA LYS A 59 -20.11 -3.59 -20.42
C LYS A 59 -20.19 -2.33 -21.26
N ASN A 60 -19.06 -1.78 -21.72
CA ASN A 60 -18.98 -0.55 -22.50
C ASN A 60 -19.69 0.65 -21.82
N LYS A 61 -19.66 0.73 -20.49
CA LYS A 61 -20.23 1.87 -19.75
C LYS A 61 -19.13 2.85 -19.40
N GLU A 62 -19.32 4.15 -19.66
CA GLU A 62 -18.37 5.17 -19.22
C GLU A 62 -18.52 5.44 -17.72
N THR A 63 -17.58 4.94 -16.91
CA THR A 63 -17.57 5.08 -15.44
C THR A 63 -16.58 6.13 -14.94
N GLY A 64 -15.78 6.69 -15.84
CA GLY A 64 -14.71 7.64 -15.50
C GLY A 64 -13.52 7.03 -14.75
N VAL A 65 -13.48 5.70 -14.53
CA VAL A 65 -12.38 5.06 -13.77
C VAL A 65 -11.01 5.31 -14.42
N MET A 66 -10.97 5.43 -15.75
CA MET A 66 -9.75 5.73 -16.50
C MET A 66 -9.34 7.22 -16.45
N ARG A 67 -10.15 8.12 -15.87
CA ARG A 67 -9.79 9.53 -15.65
C ARG A 67 -9.17 9.78 -14.28
N GLU A 68 -9.14 8.76 -13.43
CA GLU A 68 -8.55 8.83 -12.10
C GLU A 68 -7.02 8.68 -12.16
N PRO A 69 -6.31 9.09 -11.08
CA PRO A 69 -4.86 8.89 -10.99
C PRO A 69 -4.45 7.45 -11.29
N LEU A 70 -3.31 7.30 -11.94
CA LEU A 70 -2.76 6.00 -12.32
C LEU A 70 -2.52 5.12 -11.09
N LEU A 71 -2.02 5.72 -10.01
CA LEU A 71 -1.87 5.11 -8.69
C LEU A 71 -2.53 5.98 -7.62
N ARG A 72 -3.45 5.40 -6.85
CA ARG A 72 -3.96 6.00 -5.60
C ARG A 72 -3.34 5.26 -4.42
N SER A 73 -2.68 5.98 -3.52
CA SER A 73 -2.01 5.36 -2.37
C SER A 73 -2.30 6.07 -1.06
N TRP A 74 -2.29 5.33 0.05
CA TRP A 74 -2.47 5.86 1.39
C TRP A 74 -1.12 6.25 1.98
N ILE A 75 -0.94 7.51 2.37
CA ILE A 75 0.22 7.93 3.17
C ILE A 75 -0.18 7.91 4.63
N SER A 76 0.37 6.96 5.38
CA SER A 76 0.19 6.88 6.83
C SER A 76 0.76 8.11 7.52
N GLY A 77 0.00 8.68 8.44
CA GLY A 77 0.46 9.71 9.37
C GLY A 77 1.30 9.09 10.49
N SER A 78 1.92 9.96 11.30
CA SER A 78 2.63 9.51 12.51
C SER A 78 1.65 8.86 13.49
N HIS A 79 2.03 7.72 14.06
CA HIS A 79 1.27 7.01 15.08
C HIS A 79 2.21 6.24 16.01
N PRO A 80 1.82 5.98 17.27
CA PRO A 80 2.63 5.19 18.19
C PRO A 80 2.73 3.70 17.76
N PRO A 81 3.75 2.96 18.21
CA PRO A 81 3.81 1.51 18.06
C PRO A 81 2.65 0.82 18.81
N ALA A 82 2.01 -0.15 18.16
CA ALA A 82 0.95 -0.98 18.73
C ALA A 82 0.92 -2.35 18.03
N THR A 83 0.30 -3.34 18.66
CA THR A 83 0.15 -4.69 18.09
C THR A 83 -0.96 -4.78 17.03
N VAL A 84 -1.97 -3.90 17.11
CA VAL A 84 -3.09 -3.79 16.16
C VAL A 84 -3.48 -2.32 16.03
N TYR A 85 -3.85 -1.92 14.82
CA TYR A 85 -4.34 -0.57 14.52
C TYR A 85 -5.72 -0.68 13.88
N GLU A 86 -6.80 -0.33 14.58
CA GLU A 86 -8.14 -0.39 14.00
C GLU A 86 -8.25 0.50 12.76
N THR A 87 -7.72 1.72 12.86
CA THR A 87 -7.57 2.66 11.75
C THR A 87 -6.21 3.34 11.86
N LEU A 88 -5.47 3.37 10.76
CA LEU A 88 -4.24 4.14 10.66
C LEU A 88 -4.59 5.57 10.22
N PRO A 89 -4.15 6.62 10.96
CA PRO A 89 -4.30 7.99 10.49
C PRO A 89 -3.49 8.17 9.21
N GLY A 90 -3.93 9.07 8.34
CA GLY A 90 -3.26 9.28 7.07
C GLY A 90 -4.17 9.97 6.06
N ARG A 91 -3.75 9.93 4.80
CA ARG A 91 -4.48 10.53 3.69
C ARG A 91 -4.25 9.78 2.39
N TRP A 92 -5.21 9.85 1.48
CA TRP A 92 -5.03 9.41 0.10
C TRP A 92 -4.20 10.44 -0.68
N VAL A 93 -3.32 9.94 -1.54
CA VAL A 93 -2.64 10.70 -2.60
C VAL A 93 -2.87 9.99 -3.93
N GLY A 94 -2.75 10.75 -5.02
CA GLY A 94 -2.87 10.24 -6.38
C GLY A 94 -1.67 10.66 -7.20
N ASP A 95 -1.03 9.69 -7.84
CA ASP A 95 0.04 9.91 -8.81
C ASP A 95 -0.49 9.67 -10.22
N ALA A 96 -0.30 10.64 -11.11
CA ALA A 96 -0.71 10.55 -12.51
C ALA A 96 0.19 9.64 -13.34
N SER A 97 1.45 9.47 -12.92
CA SER A 97 2.45 8.56 -13.49
C SER A 97 3.14 7.79 -12.35
N TRP A 98 3.65 6.60 -12.64
CA TRP A 98 4.40 5.80 -11.70
C TRP A 98 5.60 5.14 -12.40
N PRO A 99 6.83 5.27 -11.88
CA PRO A 99 7.24 6.06 -10.71
C PRO A 99 6.87 7.55 -10.83
N SER A 100 6.55 8.17 -9.70
CA SER A 100 6.06 9.56 -9.68
C SER A 100 7.16 10.55 -10.07
N GLU A 101 6.86 11.46 -11.00
CA GLU A 101 7.75 12.54 -11.42
C GLU A 101 8.09 13.52 -10.27
N ASN A 102 7.27 13.53 -9.22
CA ASN A 102 7.47 14.38 -8.05
C ASN A 102 8.41 13.76 -7.01
N VAL A 103 8.92 12.54 -7.26
CA VAL A 103 9.76 11.80 -6.32
C VAL A 103 11.19 11.74 -6.83
N SER A 104 12.12 12.28 -6.04
CA SER A 104 13.56 12.18 -6.29
C SER A 104 14.20 11.24 -5.27
N PRO A 105 14.97 10.22 -5.69
CA PRO A 105 15.74 9.40 -4.77
C PRO A 105 16.74 10.25 -3.98
N VAL A 106 16.69 10.15 -2.65
CA VAL A 106 17.68 10.77 -1.76
C VAL A 106 18.49 9.67 -1.12
N ALA A 107 19.79 9.63 -1.41
CA ALA A 107 20.69 8.67 -0.80
C ALA A 107 21.03 9.09 0.64
N TYR A 108 20.71 8.22 1.60
CA TYR A 108 21.17 8.35 2.97
C TYR A 108 22.29 7.34 3.20
N ALA A 109 23.50 7.82 3.46
CA ALA A 109 24.59 6.95 3.87
C ALA A 109 24.35 6.45 5.30
N LEU A 110 24.70 5.19 5.59
CA LEU A 110 24.84 4.74 6.96
C LEU A 110 25.95 5.57 7.61
N GLN A 111 25.58 6.39 8.58
CA GLN A 111 26.53 7.20 9.34
C GLN A 111 26.89 6.48 10.64
N GLY A 112 28.18 6.45 10.96
CA GLY A 112 28.71 5.80 12.17
C GLY A 112 29.83 4.82 11.84
N GLY A 113 30.71 4.56 12.82
CA GLY A 113 31.67 3.46 12.74
C GLY A 113 31.05 2.15 13.20
N ALA A 114 31.81 1.06 13.19
CA ALA A 114 31.40 -0.17 13.86
C ALA A 114 30.89 0.14 15.28
N ARG A 115 29.75 -0.44 15.64
CA ARG A 115 29.16 -0.36 16.98
C ARG A 115 29.03 -1.78 17.51
N ILE A 116 29.46 -1.99 18.75
CA ILE A 116 29.14 -3.21 19.46
C ILE A 116 27.68 -3.09 19.86
N VAL A 117 26.82 -3.87 19.21
CA VAL A 117 25.43 -4.03 19.63
C VAL A 117 25.40 -5.12 20.69
N ALA A 118 25.24 -4.72 21.95
CA ALA A 118 25.06 -5.62 23.09
C ALA A 118 23.57 -5.72 23.45
N SER A 119 22.75 -6.20 22.51
CA SER A 119 21.39 -6.61 22.83
C SER A 119 21.42 -8.00 23.48
N PRO A 120 20.55 -8.29 24.46
CA PRO A 120 20.30 -9.67 24.87
C PRO A 120 20.11 -10.57 23.64
N GLN A 121 20.62 -11.80 23.67
CA GLN A 121 20.44 -12.76 22.56
C GLN A 121 18.96 -13.00 22.21
N GLN A 122 18.07 -12.68 23.15
CA GLN A 122 16.63 -12.84 23.00
C GLN A 122 15.91 -11.59 22.48
N THR A 123 16.61 -10.48 22.24
CA THR A 123 15.98 -9.28 21.65
C THR A 123 15.43 -9.62 20.26
N GLY A 124 14.09 -9.66 20.16
CA GLY A 124 13.38 -10.01 18.94
C GLY A 124 12.93 -11.48 18.85
N LEU A 125 13.40 -12.38 19.73
CA LEU A 125 12.95 -13.79 19.72
C LEU A 125 11.45 -13.91 19.99
N ASP A 126 10.90 -13.10 20.89
CA ASP A 126 9.46 -13.06 21.19
C ASP A 126 8.67 -12.12 20.24
N ALA A 127 9.36 -11.40 19.34
CA ALA A 127 8.75 -10.39 18.48
C ALA A 127 8.24 -10.94 17.13
N GLY A 128 8.36 -12.25 16.90
CA GLY A 128 7.84 -12.90 15.71
C GLY A 128 6.84 -13.99 16.06
N ARG A 129 5.59 -13.84 15.64
CA ARG A 129 4.73 -15.02 15.48
C ARG A 129 5.18 -15.72 14.21
N PHE A 130 5.70 -16.94 14.33
CA PHE A 130 5.93 -17.79 13.15
C PHE A 130 4.62 -17.89 12.36
N PHE A 131 4.62 -17.43 11.11
CA PHE A 131 3.47 -17.45 10.22
C PHE A 131 3.75 -18.52 9.16
N PRO A 132 3.27 -19.76 9.34
CA PRO A 132 3.53 -20.88 8.44
C PRO A 132 2.62 -20.84 7.22
N PHE A 133 2.72 -19.80 6.39
CA PHE A 133 2.02 -19.72 5.11
C PHE A 133 2.87 -18.94 4.11
#